data_AF-A0AAD4F9R1-F1
#
_entry.id   AF-A0AAD4F9R1-F1
#
_cell.length_a   1.000
_cell.length_b   1.000
_cell.length_c   1.000
_cell.angle_alpha   90.00
_cell.angle_beta   90.00
_cell.angle_gamma   90.00
#
_symmetry.space_group_name_H-M   'P 1'
#
loop_
_entity.id
_entity.type
_entity.pdbx_description
1 polymer ?
#
loop_
_entity_poly.entity_id
_entity_poly.type
_entity_poly.pdbx_seq_one_letter_code
_entity_poly.pdbx_strand_id
1 'polypeptide(L)'
;MFPTLARRLAQAAKPQLDAAFTNPGSAFKLKKVWPPDMKTMSPQQQLRFEKKYKRRLKIATARPRWDKFVRLAQLCTMTFVLTYVVLFMDWKDVPTPFDPVREKFWGFFGVFTEDSRKLTLKNKPSSSP
;
A
#
# COMPACT_ATOMS: atom_id res chain seq x y z
N MET A 1 -3.19 23.56 -12.81
CA MET A 1 -2.40 23.35 -11.57
C MET A 1 -1.17 22.45 -11.75
N PHE A 2 -0.86 21.97 -12.96
CA PHE A 2 0.30 21.11 -13.25
C PHE A 2 1.69 21.77 -13.40
N PRO A 3 1.86 23.07 -13.76
CA PRO A 3 3.20 23.61 -13.97
C PRO A 3 4.01 23.71 -12.66
N THR A 4 3.33 23.83 -11.52
CA THR A 4 3.95 23.83 -10.20
C THR A 4 4.43 22.43 -9.78
N LEU A 5 3.74 21.36 -10.19
CA LEU A 5 4.16 19.98 -9.94
C LEU A 5 5.37 19.59 -10.79
N ALA A 6 5.37 19.95 -12.09
CA ALA A 6 6.52 19.72 -12.97
C ALA A 6 7.77 20.46 -12.49
N ARG A 7 7.62 21.73 -12.07
CA ARG A 7 8.71 22.53 -11.49
C ARG A 7 9.28 21.91 -10.20
N ARG A 8 8.41 21.32 -9.37
CA ARG A 8 8.81 20.67 -8.11
C ARG A 8 9.46 19.31 -8.34
N LEU A 9 8.98 18.51 -9.29
CA LEU A 9 9.63 17.25 -9.69
C LEU A 9 11.02 17.50 -10.28
N ALA A 10 11.17 18.53 -11.11
CA ALA A 10 12.47 18.94 -11.65
C ALA A 10 13.46 19.45 -10.57
N GLN A 11 12.96 19.96 -9.43
CA GLN A 11 13.78 20.39 -8.29
C GLN A 11 14.15 19.25 -7.32
N ALA A 12 13.39 18.15 -7.30
CA ALA A 12 13.58 17.05 -6.34
C ALA A 12 14.87 16.24 -6.57
N ALA A 13 15.56 16.44 -7.71
CA ALA A 13 16.74 15.68 -8.10
C ALA A 13 18.09 16.40 -7.84
N LYS A 14 18.11 17.57 -7.19
CA LYS A 14 19.38 18.23 -6.86
C LYS A 14 19.82 17.90 -5.42
N PRO A 15 20.91 17.14 -5.21
CA PRO A 15 21.59 17.07 -3.92
C PRO A 15 22.32 18.41 -3.67
N GLN A 16 21.56 19.48 -3.41
CA GLN A 16 22.15 20.77 -3.00
C GLN A 16 22.78 20.69 -1.61
N LEU A 17 22.42 19.69 -0.81
CA LEU A 17 23.04 19.44 0.48
C LEU A 17 24.46 18.91 0.28
N ASP A 18 24.66 17.83 -0.48
CA ASP A 18 25.98 17.22 -0.64
C ASP A 18 26.97 18.12 -1.39
N ALA A 19 26.51 18.85 -2.41
CA ALA A 19 27.33 19.80 -3.16
C ALA A 19 27.76 21.05 -2.36
N ALA A 20 27.02 21.40 -1.30
CA ALA A 20 27.34 22.51 -0.40
C ALA A 20 28.35 22.10 0.68
N PHE A 21 28.37 20.82 1.09
CA PHE A 21 29.36 20.29 2.03
C PHE A 21 30.74 20.05 1.38
N THR A 22 30.80 19.82 0.06
CA THR A 22 32.04 19.51 -0.67
C THR A 22 32.81 20.74 -1.18
N ASN A 23 32.23 21.94 -1.13
CA ASN A 23 32.86 23.18 -1.64
C ASN A 23 33.23 24.15 -0.49
N PRO A 24 34.48 24.17 -0.02
CA PRO A 24 34.93 25.10 1.02
C PRO A 24 34.89 26.58 0.60
N GLY A 25 34.67 26.87 -0.68
CA GLY A 25 34.54 28.24 -1.23
C GLY A 25 33.11 28.76 -1.40
N SER A 26 32.07 27.98 -1.10
CA SER A 26 30.69 28.50 -1.18
C SER A 26 30.36 29.30 0.08
N ALA A 27 30.28 30.62 -0.07
CA ALA A 27 30.11 31.61 1.00
C ALA A 27 28.75 31.55 1.74
N PHE A 28 28.04 30.42 1.70
CA PHE A 28 26.81 30.20 2.47
C PHE A 28 27.16 29.50 3.78
N LYS A 29 27.73 30.26 4.72
CA LYS A 29 27.83 29.77 6.10
C LYS A 29 26.43 29.50 6.61
N LEU A 30 26.15 28.25 7.01
CA LEU A 30 24.89 27.92 7.67
C LEU A 30 24.75 28.86 8.88
N LYS A 31 23.73 29.73 8.87
CA LYS A 31 23.44 30.67 9.96
C LYS A 31 23.25 29.96 11.31
N LYS A 32 22.98 28.65 11.27
CA LYS A 32 22.90 27.78 12.44
C LYS A 32 23.56 26.44 12.14
N VAL A 33 24.65 26.13 12.83
CA VAL A 33 25.29 24.80 12.79
C VAL A 33 24.30 23.78 13.35
N TRP A 34 24.08 22.72 12.58
CA TRP A 34 23.33 21.54 12.97
C TRP A 34 24.35 20.40 13.01
N PRO A 35 24.37 19.50 14.01
CA PRO A 35 23.47 19.34 15.15
C PRO A 35 23.74 20.36 16.27
N PRO A 36 22.73 20.72 17.08
CA PRO A 36 22.97 21.45 18.32
C PRO A 36 23.72 20.55 19.30
N ASP A 37 24.82 21.04 19.88
CA ASP A 37 25.54 20.32 20.92
C ASP A 37 24.64 20.17 22.17
N MET A 38 24.12 18.97 22.38
CA MET A 38 23.21 18.69 23.50
C MET A 38 23.95 18.81 24.85
N LYS A 39 25.26 18.54 24.88
CA LYS A 39 26.08 18.49 26.09
C LYS A 39 26.37 19.86 26.71
N THR A 40 26.34 20.93 25.91
CA THR A 40 26.65 22.30 26.37
C THR A 40 25.41 23.09 26.77
N MET A 41 24.21 22.56 26.50
CA MET A 41 22.94 23.23 26.78
C MET A 41 22.38 22.88 28.15
N SER A 42 21.62 23.81 28.73
CA SER A 42 20.93 23.57 30.00
C SER A 42 19.89 22.45 29.85
N PRO A 43 19.61 21.68 30.92
CA PRO A 43 18.64 20.58 30.87
C PRO A 43 17.25 21.02 30.37
N GLN A 44 16.83 22.25 30.70
CA GLN A 44 15.56 22.82 30.22
C GLN A 44 15.54 23.02 28.70
N GLN A 45 16.66 23.44 28.11
CA GLN A 45 16.78 23.61 26.65
C GLN A 45 16.76 22.25 25.93
N GLN A 46 17.46 21.25 26.47
CA GLN A 46 17.45 19.88 25.93
C GLN A 46 16.03 19.32 25.85
N LEU A 47 15.25 19.43 26.93
CA LEU A 47 13.85 18.96 26.96
C LEU A 47 12.95 19.69 25.94
N ARG A 48 13.19 20.98 25.68
CA ARG A 48 12.45 21.73 24.65
C ARG A 48 12.76 21.20 23.25
N PHE A 49 14.02 20.87 22.97
CA PHE A 49 14.42 20.26 21.69
C PHE A 49 13.84 18.86 21.54
N GLU A 50 13.88 18.05 22.59
CA GLU A 50 13.30 16.71 22.57
C GLU A 50 11.79 16.74 22.29
N LYS A 51 11.04 17.61 22.98
CA LYS A 51 9.60 17.82 22.72
C LYS A 51 9.35 18.26 21.27
N LYS A 52 10.16 19.20 20.75
CA LYS A 52 10.04 19.68 19.36
C LYS A 52 10.34 18.57 18.36
N TYR A 53 11.36 17.74 18.63
CA TYR A 53 11.73 16.60 17.80
C TYR A 53 10.61 15.55 17.77
N LYS A 54 10.13 15.12 18.95
CA LYS A 54 9.01 14.16 19.06
C LYS A 54 7.75 14.66 18.34
N ARG A 55 7.44 15.95 18.45
CA ARG A 55 6.32 16.56 17.72
C ARG A 55 6.50 16.48 16.21
N ARG A 56 7.68 16.82 15.69
CA ARG A 56 7.99 16.73 14.25
C ARG A 56 7.95 15.30 13.75
N LEU A 57 8.47 14.36 14.53
CA LEU A 57 8.41 12.94 14.22
C LEU A 57 6.96 12.44 14.15
N LYS A 58 6.11 12.85 15.11
CA LYS A 58 4.68 12.51 15.09
C LYS A 58 3.98 13.04 13.84
N ILE A 59 4.33 14.24 13.38
CA ILE A 59 3.76 14.85 12.16
C ILE A 59 4.29 14.14 10.90
N ALA A 60 5.60 13.87 10.82
CA ALA A 60 6.19 13.14 9.70
C ALA A 60 5.66 11.70 9.58
N THR A 61 5.43 11.07 10.73
CA THR A 61 4.88 9.71 10.83
C THR A 61 3.34 9.69 10.82
N ALA A 62 2.67 10.85 10.86
CA ALA A 62 1.22 10.93 10.71
C ALA A 62 0.85 10.58 9.26
N ARG A 63 0.70 9.29 8.98
CA ARG A 63 0.25 8.81 7.68
C ARG A 63 -1.24 9.10 7.51
N PRO A 64 -1.69 9.57 6.33
CA PRO A 64 -3.11 9.77 6.05
C PRO A 64 -3.82 8.41 6.07
N ARG A 65 -4.50 8.11 7.17
CA ARG A 65 -5.21 6.82 7.35
C ARG A 65 -6.36 6.66 6.37
N TRP A 66 -7.04 7.77 6.06
CA TRP A 66 -8.13 7.78 5.09
C TRP A 66 -7.68 7.38 3.68
N ASP A 67 -6.54 7.91 3.21
CA ASP A 67 -6.00 7.57 1.89
C ASP A 67 -5.66 6.07 1.79
N LYS A 68 -5.13 5.48 2.87
CA LYS A 68 -4.88 4.02 2.91
C LYS A 68 -6.18 3.22 2.83
N PHE A 69 -7.22 3.64 3.54
CA PHE A 69 -8.52 2.97 3.52
C PHE A 69 -9.16 3.06 2.13
N VAL A 70 -9.15 4.23 1.51
CA VAL A 70 -9.71 4.42 0.17
C VAL A 70 -8.96 3.59 -0.87
N ARG A 71 -7.62 3.55 -0.82
CA ARG A 71 -6.82 2.70 -1.71
C ARG A 71 -7.10 1.21 -1.51
N LEU A 72 -7.26 0.79 -0.26
CA LEU A 72 -7.62 -0.59 0.05
C LEU A 72 -9.02 -0.92 -0.47
N ALA A 73 -10.00 -0.05 -0.24
CA ALA A 73 -11.35 -0.20 -0.76
C ALA A 73 -11.36 -0.24 -2.29
N GLN A 74 -10.59 0.62 -2.96
CA GLN A 74 -10.45 0.60 -4.42
C GLN A 74 -9.89 -0.74 -4.92
N LEU A 75 -8.85 -1.27 -4.25
CA LEU A 75 -8.27 -2.56 -4.59
C LEU A 75 -9.28 -3.69 -4.36
N CYS A 76 -9.98 -3.69 -3.22
CA CYS A 76 -11.02 -4.66 -2.92
C CYS A 76 -12.17 -4.63 -3.92
N THR A 77 -12.64 -3.45 -4.32
CA THR A 77 -13.72 -3.32 -5.31
C THR A 77 -13.26 -3.83 -6.67
N MET A 78 -12.04 -3.51 -7.11
CA MET A 78 -11.50 -4.00 -8.38
C MET A 78 -11.33 -5.53 -8.37
N THR A 79 -10.73 -6.10 -7.33
CA THR A 79 -10.59 -7.56 -7.23
C THR A 79 -11.93 -8.26 -7.12
N PHE A 80 -12.90 -7.67 -6.42
CA PHE A 80 -14.26 -8.21 -6.31
C PHE A 80 -14.96 -8.27 -7.68
N VAL A 81 -14.93 -7.19 -8.45
CA VAL A 81 -15.51 -7.15 -9.81
C VAL A 81 -14.85 -8.18 -10.72
N LEU A 82 -13.52 -8.27 -10.71
CA LEU A 82 -12.79 -9.27 -11.52
C LEU A 82 -13.15 -10.70 -11.13
N THR A 83 -13.24 -10.98 -9.82
CA THR A 83 -13.64 -12.30 -9.32
C THR A 83 -15.06 -12.64 -9.74
N TYR A 84 -16.00 -11.68 -9.69
CA TYR A 84 -17.37 -11.89 -10.14
C TYR A 84 -17.45 -12.22 -11.63
N VAL A 85 -16.74 -11.46 -12.48
CA VAL A 85 -16.70 -11.69 -13.93
C VAL A 85 -16.12 -13.08 -14.24
N VAL A 86 -15.00 -13.43 -13.62
CA VAL A 86 -14.33 -14.71 -13.88
C VAL A 86 -15.15 -15.88 -13.33
N LEU A 87 -15.73 -15.77 -12.14
CA LEU A 87 -16.27 -16.93 -11.42
C LEU A 87 -17.78 -17.11 -11.52
N PHE A 88 -18.55 -16.02 -11.64
CA PHE A 88 -20.02 -16.05 -11.54
C PHE A 88 -20.74 -15.55 -12.80
N MET A 89 -20.08 -14.75 -13.64
CA MET A 89 -20.75 -14.19 -14.82
C MET A 89 -20.85 -15.23 -15.95
N ASP A 90 -21.99 -15.89 -16.01
CA ASP A 90 -22.30 -16.88 -17.04
C ASP A 90 -23.12 -16.24 -18.18
N TRP A 91 -22.53 -16.20 -19.37
CA TRP A 91 -23.15 -15.65 -20.57
C TRP A 91 -23.75 -16.82 -21.36
N LYS A 92 -25.06 -17.01 -21.22
CA LYS A 92 -25.80 -18.20 -21.70
C LYS A 92 -25.64 -18.48 -23.21
N ASP A 93 -25.24 -17.49 -23.99
CA ASP A 93 -25.18 -17.56 -25.46
C ASP A 93 -23.76 -17.76 -26.03
N VAL A 94 -22.69 -17.76 -25.20
CA VAL A 94 -21.29 -17.86 -25.68
C VAL A 94 -20.46 -18.78 -24.78
N PRO A 95 -19.69 -19.75 -25.34
CA PRO A 95 -18.79 -20.58 -24.54
C PRO A 95 -17.73 -19.70 -23.88
N THR A 96 -17.70 -19.66 -22.55
CA THR A 96 -16.79 -18.78 -21.83
C THR A 96 -15.43 -19.46 -21.63
N PRO A 97 -14.30 -18.77 -21.88
CA PRO A 97 -12.98 -19.38 -21.75
C PRO A 97 -12.56 -19.64 -20.28
N PHE A 98 -13.39 -19.26 -19.30
CA PHE A 98 -13.09 -19.31 -17.87
C PHE A 98 -13.76 -20.48 -17.14
N ASP A 99 -14.57 -21.29 -17.81
CA ASP A 99 -15.20 -22.49 -17.24
C ASP A 99 -14.20 -23.49 -16.60
N PRO A 100 -13.05 -23.84 -17.21
CA PRO A 100 -12.08 -24.70 -16.55
C PRO A 100 -11.40 -24.06 -15.32
N VAL A 101 -11.41 -22.72 -15.22
CA VAL A 101 -10.90 -21.99 -14.05
C VAL A 101 -11.92 -22.05 -12.92
N ARG A 102 -13.21 -21.92 -13.23
CA ARG A 102 -14.32 -22.07 -12.28
C ARG A 102 -14.35 -23.45 -11.66
N GLU A 103 -14.27 -24.49 -12.48
CA GLU A 103 -14.29 -25.88 -11.99
C GLU A 103 -13.11 -26.19 -11.07
N LYS A 104 -11.91 -25.71 -11.39
CA LYS A 104 -10.73 -25.88 -10.51
C LYS A 104 -10.86 -25.08 -9.22
N PHE A 105 -11.38 -23.85 -9.30
CA PHE A 105 -11.59 -23.01 -8.12
C PHE A 105 -12.63 -23.63 -7.18
N TRP A 106 -13.80 -24.01 -7.68
CA TRP A 106 -14.84 -24.65 -6.89
C TRP A 106 -14.46 -26.08 -6.47
N GLY A 107 -13.65 -26.80 -7.25
CA GLY A 107 -13.08 -28.08 -6.85
C GLY A 107 -12.10 -27.93 -5.67
N PHE A 108 -11.26 -26.90 -5.69
CA PHE A 108 -10.33 -26.58 -4.60
C PHE A 108 -11.06 -26.09 -3.33
N PHE A 109 -12.05 -25.21 -3.47
CA PHE A 109 -12.88 -24.74 -2.34
C PHE A 109 -13.91 -25.77 -1.86
N GLY A 110 -14.34 -26.69 -2.73
CA GLY A 110 -15.27 -27.77 -2.43
C GLY A 110 -14.69 -28.85 -1.51
N VAL A 111 -13.35 -29.02 -1.49
CA VAL A 111 -12.67 -29.86 -0.48
C VAL A 111 -12.91 -29.32 0.95
N PHE A 112 -13.14 -28.00 1.08
CA PHE A 112 -13.40 -27.32 2.35
C PHE A 112 -14.88 -27.28 2.76
N THR A 113 -15.83 -27.64 1.88
CA THR A 113 -17.27 -27.47 2.12
C THR A 113 -17.99 -28.82 2.17
N GLU A 114 -18.68 -29.14 3.27
CA GLU A 114 -19.37 -30.45 3.46
C GLU A 114 -20.52 -30.71 2.48
N ASP A 115 -21.11 -29.67 1.90
CA ASP A 115 -22.31 -29.78 1.05
C ASP A 115 -22.00 -30.33 -0.36
N SER A 116 -20.81 -30.08 -0.91
CA SER A 116 -20.38 -30.64 -2.20
C SER A 116 -20.21 -32.17 -2.15
N ARG A 117 -19.87 -32.73 -0.97
CA ARG A 117 -19.84 -34.18 -0.73
C ARG A 117 -21.23 -34.80 -0.79
N LYS A 118 -22.26 -34.12 -0.28
CA LYS A 118 -23.63 -34.64 -0.22
C LYS A 118 -24.32 -34.66 -1.59
N LEU A 119 -24.04 -33.67 -2.45
CA LEU A 119 -24.56 -33.63 -3.82
C LEU A 119 -23.95 -34.72 -4.73
N THR A 120 -22.68 -35.06 -4.51
CA THR A 120 -21.98 -36.13 -5.24
C THR A 120 -22.48 -37.53 -4.83
N LEU A 121 -22.77 -37.74 -3.54
CA LEU A 121 -23.35 -38.99 -3.03
C LEU A 121 -24.80 -39.21 -3.47
N LYS A 122 -25.60 -38.14 -3.58
CA LYS A 122 -27.00 -38.24 -4.01
C LYS A 122 -27.17 -38.55 -5.51
N ASN A 123 -26.15 -38.27 -6.32
CA ASN A 123 -26.15 -38.51 -7.78
C ASN A 123 -25.48 -39.84 -8.19
N LYS A 124 -25.03 -40.68 -7.25
CA LYS A 124 -24.55 -42.03 -7.59
C LYS A 124 -25.77 -42.94 -7.80
N PRO A 125 -26.11 -43.36 -9.04
CA PRO A 125 -27.20 -44.31 -9.23
C PRO A 125 -26.81 -45.62 -8.55
N SER A 126 -27.66 -46.10 -7.65
CA SER A 126 -27.57 -47.44 -7.08
C SER A 126 -27.77 -48.47 -8.20
N SER A 127 -26.66 -48.93 -8.77
CA SER A 127 -26.58 -50.20 -9.48
C SER A 127 -25.43 -50.99 -8.85
N SER A 128 -25.50 -52.27 -8.52
CA SER A 128 -26.51 -53.32 -8.30
C SER A 128 -25.67 -54.49 -7.75
N PRO A 129 -26.20 -55.45 -6.97
CA PRO A 129 -25.87 -56.85 -7.19
C PRO A 129 -26.79 -57.45 -8.26
#